data_AF-A0A954M0V3-F1
#
_entry.id   AF-A0A954M0V3-F1
#
_cell.length_a   1.000
_cell.length_b   1.000
_cell.length_c   1.000
_cell.angle_alpha   90.00
_cell.angle_beta   90.00
_cell.angle_gamma   90.00
#
_symmetry.space_group_name_H-M   'P 1'
#
loop_
_entity.id
_entity.type
_entity.pdbx_description
1 polymer ?
#
loop_
_entity_poly.entity_id
_entity_poly.type
_entity_poly.pdbx_seq_one_letter_code
_entity_poly.pdbx_strand_id
1 'polypeptide(L)'
;MTSARVVGILFACLLTAVVDGGEPVDVLNYIRAETDWQFKDYAAKAGEIGKLAHMREVYSVENQTTIRGNRDTLYSMGVFDLTEPVTITKPDSQDRFQSLLVISQDHYNPVLKHGGGEVVLNLDTIGTRYVLLLFRTFCDPNSPADLKKAHALQDAIVVKQASPGKLELPDWDEASLVETRKQLNALAAKVPSFPDAFGRKGEVDPIQHLMGSAFGWGGNPLRGAMYFNVTPKMNDGKTAYTLTMPADVPVEAFWSVTVYN
;
A
#
# COMPACT_ATOMS: atom_id res chain seq x y z
N MET A 1 -39.39 -3.58 54.69
CA MET A 1 -38.14 -3.21 53.99
C MET A 1 -38.18 -3.87 52.61
N THR A 2 -38.62 -3.14 51.60
CA THR A 2 -38.56 -3.56 50.19
C THR A 2 -38.26 -2.31 49.38
N SER A 3 -36.99 -2.14 49.04
CA SER A 3 -36.46 -1.06 48.22
C SER A 3 -36.68 -1.42 46.75
N ALA A 4 -37.59 -0.72 46.08
CA ALA A 4 -37.73 -0.79 44.63
C ALA A 4 -36.69 0.13 43.99
N ARG A 5 -35.74 -0.44 43.25
CA ARG A 5 -34.78 0.31 42.43
C ARG A 5 -35.43 0.61 41.07
N VAL A 6 -35.74 1.87 40.83
CA VAL A 6 -36.12 2.37 39.51
C VAL A 6 -34.85 2.51 38.69
N VAL A 7 -34.71 1.72 37.62
CA VAL A 7 -33.66 1.90 36.61
C VAL A 7 -34.19 2.90 35.59
N GLY A 8 -33.70 4.13 35.65
CA GLY A 8 -33.96 5.14 34.62
C GLY A 8 -33.12 4.83 33.39
N ILE A 9 -33.76 4.43 32.29
CA ILE A 9 -33.12 4.33 30.98
C ILE A 9 -33.05 5.76 30.43
N LEU A 10 -31.85 6.34 30.42
CA LEU A 10 -31.59 7.60 29.72
C LEU A 10 -31.56 7.32 28.22
N PHE A 11 -32.62 7.70 27.50
CA PHE A 11 -32.57 7.82 26.04
C PHE A 11 -31.86 9.15 25.72
N ALA A 12 -30.56 9.09 25.44
CA ALA A 12 -29.86 10.22 24.86
C ALA A 12 -30.23 10.29 23.37
N CYS A 13 -31.15 11.19 23.02
CA CYS A 13 -31.34 11.62 21.63
C CYS A 13 -30.07 12.39 21.20
N LEU A 14 -29.13 11.69 20.57
CA LEU A 14 -28.06 12.33 19.84
C LEU A 14 -28.68 12.98 18.59
N LEU A 15 -28.90 14.28 18.68
CA LEU A 15 -29.08 15.13 17.50
C LEU A 15 -27.79 15.01 16.68
N THR A 16 -27.83 14.25 15.59
CA THR A 16 -26.79 14.32 14.56
C THR A 16 -26.90 15.69 13.93
N ALA A 17 -26.08 16.62 14.39
CA ALA A 17 -25.74 17.78 13.58
C ALA A 17 -25.16 17.24 12.28
N VAL A 18 -25.74 17.64 11.14
CA VAL A 18 -25.09 17.46 9.85
C VAL A 18 -23.86 18.35 9.92
N VAL A 19 -22.71 17.76 10.23
CA VAL A 19 -21.42 18.42 10.08
C VAL A 19 -21.21 18.51 8.58
N ASP A 20 -21.08 19.74 8.09
CA ASP A 20 -20.58 20.00 6.74
C ASP A 20 -19.13 19.53 6.72
N GLY A 21 -18.92 18.30 6.25
CA GLY A 21 -17.68 17.55 6.30
C GLY A 21 -17.92 16.13 5.78
N GLY A 22 -16.92 15.54 5.13
CA GLY A 22 -17.01 14.19 4.59
C GLY A 22 -17.33 13.12 5.66
N GLU A 23 -17.47 11.87 5.24
CA GLU A 23 -17.64 10.72 6.13
C GLU A 23 -16.47 10.65 7.13
N PRO A 24 -16.73 10.72 8.45
CA PRO A 24 -15.68 10.65 9.46
C PRO A 24 -14.90 9.33 9.39
N VAL A 25 -13.58 9.42 9.51
CA VAL A 25 -12.69 8.27 9.50
C VAL A 25 -12.25 7.91 10.91
N ASP A 26 -12.52 6.67 11.30
CA ASP A 26 -12.09 6.05 12.54
C ASP A 26 -11.39 4.71 12.27
N VAL A 27 -11.02 3.99 13.32
CA VAL A 27 -10.29 2.71 13.20
C VAL A 27 -11.08 1.60 12.48
N LEU A 28 -12.41 1.71 12.39
CA LEU A 28 -13.28 0.68 11.81
C LEU A 28 -13.39 0.83 10.28
N ASN A 29 -13.31 2.05 9.75
CA ASN A 29 -13.34 2.32 8.31
C ASN A 29 -11.98 2.75 7.72
N TYR A 30 -10.95 2.94 8.56
CA TYR A 30 -9.64 3.45 8.16
C TYR A 30 -9.02 2.75 6.95
N ILE A 31 -9.04 1.40 6.89
CA ILE A 31 -8.39 0.65 5.81
C ILE A 31 -8.97 1.04 4.45
N ARG A 32 -10.30 1.18 4.37
CA ARG A 32 -10.99 1.59 3.15
C ARG A 32 -10.66 3.04 2.84
N ALA A 33 -10.79 3.94 3.81
CA ALA A 33 -10.60 5.37 3.59
C ALA A 33 -9.14 5.70 3.17
N GLU A 34 -8.15 5.09 3.81
CA GLU A 34 -6.73 5.22 3.41
C GLU A 34 -6.50 4.67 2.00
N THR A 35 -7.05 3.50 1.69
CA THR A 35 -6.88 2.89 0.36
C THR A 35 -7.54 3.71 -0.73
N ASP A 36 -8.71 4.26 -0.48
CA ASP A 36 -9.43 5.17 -1.38
C ASP A 36 -8.64 6.47 -1.62
N TRP A 37 -8.05 7.05 -0.57
CA TRP A 37 -7.15 8.19 -0.71
C TRP A 37 -5.97 7.86 -1.63
N GLN A 38 -5.27 6.74 -1.38
CA GLN A 38 -4.14 6.31 -2.20
C GLN A 38 -4.58 6.05 -3.65
N PHE A 39 -5.75 5.44 -3.86
CA PHE A 39 -6.29 5.18 -5.19
C PHE A 39 -6.61 6.48 -5.93
N LYS A 40 -7.23 7.46 -5.27
CA LYS A 40 -7.49 8.80 -5.82
C LYS A 40 -6.19 9.45 -6.31
N ASP A 41 -5.15 9.45 -5.48
CA ASP A 41 -3.86 10.07 -5.81
C ASP A 41 -3.14 9.35 -6.95
N TYR A 42 -3.11 8.01 -6.95
CA TYR A 42 -2.45 7.25 -8.02
C TYR A 42 -3.22 7.28 -9.35
N ALA A 43 -4.56 7.32 -9.32
CA ALA A 43 -5.36 7.55 -10.52
C ALA A 43 -5.08 8.95 -11.10
N ALA A 44 -5.02 9.98 -10.25
CA ALA A 44 -4.66 11.33 -10.69
C ALA A 44 -3.23 11.40 -11.25
N LYS A 45 -2.27 10.71 -10.64
CA LYS A 45 -0.89 10.61 -11.15
C LYS A 45 -0.79 9.87 -12.49
N ALA A 46 -1.67 8.91 -12.76
CA ALA A 46 -1.80 8.27 -14.06
C ALA A 46 -2.58 9.12 -15.09
N GLY A 47 -3.12 10.27 -14.66
CA GLY A 47 -3.98 11.15 -15.44
C GLY A 47 -5.46 10.78 -15.36
N GLU A 48 -5.78 9.50 -15.22
CA GLU A 48 -7.12 8.97 -14.99
C GLU A 48 -7.06 7.50 -14.55
N ILE A 49 -8.21 6.96 -14.12
CA ILE A 49 -8.38 5.52 -13.87
C ILE A 49 -8.20 4.72 -15.16
N GLY A 50 -7.76 3.47 -15.04
CA GLY A 50 -7.53 2.59 -16.20
C GLY A 50 -6.19 2.81 -16.90
N LYS A 51 -5.35 3.73 -16.38
CA LYS A 51 -4.01 3.99 -16.90
C LYS A 51 -2.93 3.59 -15.91
N LEU A 52 -1.78 3.19 -16.46
CA LEU A 52 -0.57 2.88 -15.71
C LEU A 52 0.39 4.07 -15.81
N ALA A 53 0.79 4.61 -14.66
CA ALA A 53 1.84 5.62 -14.55
C ALA A 53 3.19 4.95 -14.34
N HIS A 54 4.17 5.23 -15.20
CA HIS A 54 5.56 4.80 -14.98
C HIS A 54 6.35 5.90 -14.28
N MET A 55 6.73 5.65 -13.02
CA MET A 55 7.67 6.50 -12.30
C MET A 55 9.08 6.18 -12.79
N ARG A 56 9.69 7.14 -13.49
CA ARG A 56 11.01 6.96 -14.15
C ARG A 56 12.19 7.25 -13.23
N GLU A 57 11.91 7.76 -12.05
CA GLU A 57 12.88 8.06 -11.00
C GLU A 57 12.51 7.27 -9.74
N VAL A 58 13.51 7.04 -8.89
CA VAL A 58 13.30 6.42 -7.59
C VAL A 58 12.39 7.28 -6.73
N TYR A 59 11.67 6.64 -5.80
CA TYR A 59 10.67 7.31 -4.99
C TYR A 59 11.24 8.55 -4.28
N SER A 60 10.59 9.71 -4.45
CA SER A 60 11.03 10.96 -3.83
C SER A 60 10.96 10.84 -2.30
N VAL A 61 11.90 11.48 -1.59
CA VAL A 61 11.82 11.62 -0.13
C VAL A 61 11.03 12.87 0.28
N GLU A 62 10.78 13.80 -0.65
CA GLU A 62 10.10 15.06 -0.39
C GLU A 62 8.64 15.03 -0.87
N ASN A 63 8.37 14.38 -2.01
CA ASN A 63 7.07 14.38 -2.68
C ASN A 63 6.47 12.96 -2.71
N GLN A 64 6.01 12.49 -1.56
CA GLN A 64 5.50 11.13 -1.36
C GLN A 64 3.97 11.05 -1.43
N THR A 65 3.44 10.10 -2.21
CA THR A 65 2.00 9.72 -2.13
C THR A 65 1.79 8.69 -1.03
N THR A 66 2.69 7.70 -0.99
CA THR A 66 2.76 6.68 0.04
C THR A 66 4.06 6.87 0.81
N ILE A 67 3.96 6.81 2.13
CA ILE A 67 5.12 6.96 3.02
C ILE A 67 6.11 5.80 2.83
N ARG A 68 7.40 6.06 3.10
CA ARG A 68 8.46 5.03 3.17
C ARG A 68 8.61 4.20 1.88
N GLY A 69 8.47 4.86 0.73
CA GLY A 69 8.72 4.23 -0.57
C GLY A 69 10.17 3.73 -0.68
N ASN A 70 10.33 2.51 -1.18
CA ASN A 70 11.64 1.91 -1.41
C ASN A 70 12.37 2.66 -2.55
N ARG A 71 13.70 2.78 -2.45
CA ARG A 71 14.51 3.49 -3.45
C ARG A 71 15.41 2.57 -4.29
N ASP A 72 15.28 1.25 -4.13
CA ASP A 72 15.98 0.25 -4.95
C ASP A 72 15.19 -0.13 -6.20
N THR A 73 13.93 0.31 -6.28
CA THR A 73 13.02 -0.03 -7.37
C THR A 73 12.34 1.21 -7.95
N LEU A 74 12.16 1.21 -9.27
CA LEU A 74 11.23 2.09 -9.97
C LEU A 74 9.82 1.52 -9.89
N TYR A 75 8.85 2.41 -9.75
CA TYR A 75 7.45 2.02 -9.59
C TYR A 75 6.66 2.20 -10.87
N SER A 76 5.68 1.33 -11.10
CA SER A 76 4.59 1.63 -12.04
C SER A 76 3.26 1.31 -11.39
N MET A 77 2.37 2.30 -11.33
CA MET A 77 1.14 2.21 -10.56
C MET A 77 -0.06 2.66 -11.38
N GLY A 78 -1.18 1.98 -11.21
CA GLY A 78 -2.44 2.33 -11.86
C GLY A 78 -3.62 1.75 -11.10
N VAL A 79 -4.72 2.50 -11.05
CA VAL A 79 -5.98 2.06 -10.46
C VAL A 79 -6.92 1.65 -11.58
N PHE A 80 -7.66 0.55 -11.39
CA PHE A 80 -8.56 -0.01 -12.39
C PHE A 80 -9.92 -0.35 -11.77
N ASP A 81 -10.97 -0.07 -12.52
CA ASP A 81 -12.37 -0.36 -12.18
C ASP A 81 -12.77 -1.72 -12.76
N LEU A 82 -13.00 -2.72 -11.92
CA LEU A 82 -13.33 -4.10 -12.31
C LEU A 82 -14.79 -4.31 -12.73
N THR A 83 -15.53 -3.25 -13.05
CA THR A 83 -16.79 -3.36 -13.82
C THR A 83 -16.57 -4.10 -15.14
N GLU A 84 -15.37 -3.99 -15.72
CA GLU A 84 -14.89 -4.84 -16.81
C GLU A 84 -13.59 -5.55 -16.40
N PRO A 85 -13.34 -6.81 -16.83
CA PRO A 85 -12.11 -7.52 -16.51
C PRO A 85 -10.85 -6.79 -17.00
N VAL A 86 -9.78 -6.85 -16.19
CA VAL A 86 -8.47 -6.28 -16.52
C VAL A 86 -7.51 -7.41 -16.83
N THR A 87 -6.88 -7.37 -18.00
CA THR A 87 -5.83 -8.32 -18.40
C THR A 87 -4.48 -7.65 -18.36
N ILE A 88 -3.53 -8.26 -17.65
CA ILE A 88 -2.19 -7.73 -17.41
C ILE A 88 -1.19 -8.71 -17.99
N THR A 89 -0.31 -8.24 -18.86
CA THR A 89 0.84 -9.01 -19.33
C THR A 89 2.09 -8.41 -18.67
N LYS A 90 2.66 -9.15 -17.71
CA LYS A 90 3.96 -8.80 -17.15
C LYS A 90 5.06 -9.37 -18.06
N PRO A 91 6.06 -8.57 -18.48
CA PRO A 91 7.17 -9.09 -19.27
C PRO A 91 8.03 -10.05 -18.45
N ASP A 92 8.74 -10.92 -19.16
CA ASP A 92 9.82 -11.69 -18.55
C ASP A 92 10.97 -10.76 -18.16
N SER A 93 11.53 -11.01 -16.98
CA SER A 93 12.56 -10.18 -16.37
C SER A 93 13.59 -11.08 -15.68
N GLN A 94 14.15 -12.05 -16.40
CA GLN A 94 15.01 -13.08 -15.80
C GLN A 94 16.27 -12.50 -15.14
N ASP A 95 16.84 -11.44 -15.73
CA ASP A 95 18.08 -10.83 -15.25
C ASP A 95 17.85 -9.59 -14.36
N ARG A 96 16.60 -9.31 -13.97
CA ARG A 96 16.26 -8.16 -13.13
C ARG A 96 14.98 -8.40 -12.37
N PHE A 97 15.01 -8.19 -11.06
CA PHE A 97 13.81 -8.23 -10.25
C PHE A 97 12.74 -7.27 -10.81
N GLN A 98 11.59 -7.83 -11.17
CA GLN A 98 10.36 -7.09 -11.38
C GLN A 98 9.22 -7.88 -10.73
N SER A 99 8.39 -7.22 -9.94
CA SER A 99 7.18 -7.82 -9.37
C SER A 99 5.93 -7.08 -9.82
N LEU A 100 4.81 -7.80 -9.83
CA LEU A 100 3.45 -7.27 -9.85
C LEU A 100 2.79 -7.63 -8.52
N LEU A 101 2.40 -6.63 -7.75
CA LEU A 101 1.50 -6.76 -6.61
C LEU A 101 0.14 -6.16 -6.99
N VAL A 102 -0.94 -6.90 -6.80
CA VAL A 102 -2.31 -6.39 -6.90
C VAL A 102 -2.78 -6.07 -5.50
N ILE A 103 -3.34 -4.89 -5.30
CA ILE A 103 -3.89 -4.42 -4.02
C ILE A 103 -5.38 -4.18 -4.24
N SER A 104 -6.22 -4.91 -3.52
CA SER A 104 -7.68 -4.69 -3.52
C SER A 104 -8.03 -3.41 -2.77
N GLN A 105 -9.25 -2.90 -2.95
CA GLN A 105 -9.73 -1.74 -2.22
C GLN A 105 -9.83 -1.99 -0.70
N ASP A 106 -9.86 -3.26 -0.26
CA ASP A 106 -9.79 -3.67 1.15
C ASP A 106 -8.33 -3.89 1.63
N HIS A 107 -7.36 -3.44 0.84
CA HIS A 107 -5.93 -3.53 1.10
C HIS A 107 -5.35 -4.96 1.19
N TYR A 108 -6.09 -5.98 0.76
CA TYR A 108 -5.55 -7.33 0.59
C TYR A 108 -4.70 -7.44 -0.69
N ASN A 109 -3.82 -8.43 -0.71
CA ASN A 109 -2.95 -8.78 -1.84
C ASN A 109 -3.37 -10.10 -2.51
N PRO A 110 -4.41 -10.08 -3.38
CA PRO A 110 -4.87 -11.29 -4.07
C PRO A 110 -3.79 -11.91 -4.96
N VAL A 111 -2.92 -11.09 -5.55
CA VAL A 111 -1.87 -11.50 -6.48
C VAL A 111 -0.55 -10.84 -6.11
N LEU A 112 0.51 -11.65 -6.00
CA LEU A 112 1.90 -11.20 -6.10
C LEU A 112 2.65 -12.15 -7.05
N LYS A 113 3.16 -11.59 -8.15
CA LYS A 113 3.77 -12.32 -9.27
C LYS A 113 5.17 -11.78 -9.58
N HIS A 114 6.16 -12.66 -9.63
CA HIS A 114 7.56 -12.33 -9.99
C HIS A 114 7.90 -12.72 -11.43
N GLY A 115 7.52 -13.93 -11.87
CA GLY A 115 7.71 -14.37 -13.26
C GLY A 115 6.83 -13.61 -14.26
N GLY A 116 7.18 -13.64 -15.55
CA GLY A 116 6.37 -13.04 -16.60
C GLY A 116 5.06 -13.81 -16.86
N GLY A 117 4.29 -13.30 -17.81
CA GLY A 117 3.03 -13.90 -18.27
C GLY A 117 1.79 -13.13 -17.84
N GLU A 118 0.64 -13.72 -18.15
CA GLU A 118 -0.67 -13.08 -18.03
C GLU A 118 -1.29 -13.22 -16.63
N VAL A 119 -2.02 -12.19 -16.20
CA VAL A 119 -2.91 -12.18 -15.05
C VAL A 119 -4.22 -11.52 -15.46
N VAL A 120 -5.34 -12.19 -15.23
CA VAL A 120 -6.69 -11.65 -15.45
C VAL A 120 -7.33 -11.37 -14.10
N LEU A 121 -7.83 -10.15 -13.92
CA LEU A 121 -8.54 -9.71 -12.72
C LEU A 121 -10.01 -9.45 -13.07
N ASN A 122 -10.91 -9.89 -12.22
CA ASN A 122 -12.34 -9.61 -12.32
C ASN A 122 -12.93 -9.39 -10.92
N LEU A 123 -14.11 -8.76 -10.87
CA LEU A 123 -14.76 -8.40 -9.62
C LEU A 123 -14.98 -9.60 -8.68
N ASP A 124 -15.42 -10.74 -9.22
CA ASP A 124 -15.76 -11.92 -8.42
C ASP A 124 -14.55 -12.53 -7.69
N THR A 125 -13.39 -12.54 -8.34
CA THR A 125 -12.15 -13.09 -7.76
C THR A 125 -11.44 -12.13 -6.81
N ILE A 126 -11.61 -10.83 -7.00
CA ILE A 126 -10.97 -9.80 -6.17
C ILE A 126 -11.85 -9.43 -4.97
N GLY A 127 -13.17 -9.37 -5.15
CA GLY A 127 -14.14 -9.02 -4.12
C GLY A 127 -14.34 -7.52 -3.90
N THR A 128 -13.63 -6.65 -4.63
CA THR A 128 -13.80 -5.20 -4.61
C THR A 128 -13.81 -4.63 -6.02
N ARG A 129 -14.57 -3.55 -6.24
CA ARG A 129 -14.66 -2.88 -7.56
C ARG A 129 -13.31 -2.34 -8.02
N TYR A 130 -12.55 -1.72 -7.13
CA TYR A 130 -11.29 -1.11 -7.50
C TYR A 130 -10.10 -1.97 -7.09
N VAL A 131 -9.06 -1.93 -7.92
CA VAL A 131 -7.73 -2.50 -7.62
C VAL A 131 -6.66 -1.51 -8.01
N LEU A 132 -5.53 -1.56 -7.29
CA LEU A 132 -4.28 -0.95 -7.72
C LEU A 132 -3.32 -2.04 -8.19
N LEU A 133 -2.74 -1.81 -9.36
CA LEU A 133 -1.60 -2.57 -9.86
C LEU A 133 -0.33 -1.85 -9.42
N LEU A 134 0.55 -2.56 -8.74
CA LEU A 134 1.83 -2.05 -8.26
C LEU A 134 2.97 -2.89 -8.84
N PHE A 135 3.68 -2.33 -9.80
CA PHE A 135 4.92 -2.91 -10.28
C PHE A 135 6.11 -2.28 -9.58
N ARG A 136 7.09 -3.12 -9.23
CA ARG A 136 8.40 -2.68 -8.74
C ARG A 136 9.45 -3.27 -9.67
N THR A 137 10.30 -2.43 -10.25
CA THR A 137 11.40 -2.84 -11.15
C THR A 137 12.71 -2.40 -10.53
N PHE A 138 13.58 -3.34 -10.17
CA PHE A 138 14.87 -3.02 -9.55
C PHE A 138 15.72 -2.12 -10.44
N CYS A 139 16.46 -1.18 -9.85
CA CYS A 139 17.37 -0.30 -10.58
C CYS A 139 18.57 0.09 -9.72
N ASP A 140 19.71 0.30 -10.38
CA ASP A 140 20.78 1.15 -9.85
C ASP A 140 20.51 2.61 -10.28
N PRO A 141 20.06 3.49 -9.37
CA PRO A 141 19.75 4.87 -9.71
C PRO A 141 20.99 5.72 -10.07
N ASN A 142 22.20 5.24 -9.77
CA ASN A 142 23.45 5.95 -10.09
C ASN A 142 24.00 5.57 -11.47
N SER A 143 23.37 4.62 -12.17
CA SER A 143 23.79 4.16 -13.48
C SER A 143 22.73 4.51 -14.53
N PRO A 144 22.94 5.56 -15.35
CA PRO A 144 22.02 5.92 -16.44
C PRO A 144 21.78 4.76 -17.43
N ALA A 145 22.79 3.91 -17.64
CA ALA A 145 22.68 2.72 -18.47
C ALA A 145 21.76 1.66 -17.84
N ASP A 146 21.79 1.51 -16.52
CA ASP A 146 20.92 0.59 -15.78
C ASP A 146 19.47 1.09 -15.76
N LEU A 147 19.27 2.40 -15.52
CA LEU A 147 17.96 3.04 -15.58
C LEU A 147 17.28 2.83 -16.94
N LYS A 148 18.02 2.97 -18.05
CA LYS A 148 17.48 2.70 -19.40
C LYS A 148 16.95 1.25 -19.54
N LYS A 149 17.63 0.27 -18.93
CA LYS A 149 17.16 -1.13 -18.93
C LYS A 149 15.92 -1.31 -18.06
N ALA A 150 15.86 -0.66 -16.91
CA ALA A 150 14.68 -0.69 -16.04
C ALA A 150 13.47 -0.02 -16.71
N HIS A 151 13.66 1.10 -17.42
CA HIS A 151 12.61 1.78 -18.19
C HIS A 151 12.07 0.90 -19.30
N ALA A 152 12.93 0.19 -20.04
CA ALA A 152 12.48 -0.73 -21.09
C ALA A 152 11.58 -1.86 -20.53
N LEU A 153 11.83 -2.33 -19.31
CA LEU A 153 10.98 -3.31 -18.64
C LEU A 153 9.67 -2.72 -18.12
N GLN A 154 9.66 -1.44 -17.73
CA GLN A 154 8.40 -0.72 -17.44
C GLN A 154 7.57 -0.59 -18.72
N ASP A 155 8.18 -0.19 -19.82
CA ASP A 155 7.52 0.03 -21.13
C ASP A 155 6.89 -1.24 -21.70
N ALA A 156 7.46 -2.40 -21.37
CA ALA A 156 6.97 -3.69 -21.82
C ALA A 156 5.76 -4.21 -21.00
N ILE A 157 5.33 -3.50 -19.95
CA ILE A 157 4.11 -3.85 -19.20
C ILE A 157 2.90 -3.50 -20.06
N VAL A 158 2.01 -4.48 -20.27
CA VAL A 158 0.76 -4.26 -21.00
C VAL A 158 -0.41 -4.45 -20.06
N VAL A 159 -1.34 -3.49 -20.06
CA VAL A 159 -2.64 -3.62 -19.39
C VAL A 159 -3.73 -3.35 -20.41
N LYS A 160 -4.70 -4.27 -20.49
CA LYS A 160 -5.85 -4.19 -21.40
C LYS A 160 -7.13 -4.28 -20.61
N GLN A 161 -8.06 -3.40 -20.95
CA GLN A 161 -9.40 -3.38 -20.38
C GLN A 161 -10.37 -2.86 -21.45
N ALA A 162 -11.59 -3.39 -21.50
CA ALA A 162 -12.59 -2.99 -22.49
C ALA A 162 -13.05 -1.53 -22.28
N SER A 163 -13.17 -1.12 -21.02
CA SER A 163 -13.51 0.25 -20.61
C SER A 163 -12.79 0.58 -19.31
N PRO A 164 -12.26 1.81 -19.14
CA PRO A 164 -11.59 2.22 -17.91
C PRO A 164 -12.54 2.40 -16.71
N GLY A 165 -13.86 2.46 -16.95
CA GLY A 165 -14.86 2.70 -15.90
C GLY A 165 -14.77 4.10 -15.29
N LYS A 166 -15.08 4.22 -14.00
CA LYS A 166 -15.02 5.47 -13.24
C LYS A 166 -14.58 5.24 -11.80
N LEU A 167 -13.77 6.14 -11.26
CA LEU A 167 -13.41 6.16 -9.85
C LEU A 167 -14.47 6.92 -9.05
N GLU A 168 -15.27 6.19 -8.27
CA GLU A 168 -16.37 6.72 -7.46
C GLU A 168 -16.10 6.34 -6.01
N LEU A 169 -15.61 7.30 -5.23
CA LEU A 169 -15.18 7.09 -3.85
C LEU A 169 -16.07 7.92 -2.91
N PRO A 170 -16.27 7.46 -1.66
CA PRO A 170 -16.87 8.30 -0.63
C PRO A 170 -16.09 9.60 -0.45
N ASP A 171 -16.80 10.66 -0.08
CA ASP A 171 -16.19 11.91 0.34
C ASP A 171 -15.74 11.75 1.79
N TRP A 172 -14.50 11.29 2.01
CA TRP A 172 -13.94 11.05 3.34
C TRP A 172 -13.53 12.36 4.01
N ASP A 173 -13.77 12.52 5.31
CA ASP A 173 -13.26 13.65 6.08
C ASP A 173 -11.72 13.55 6.21
N GLU A 174 -11.02 14.43 5.51
CA GLU A 174 -9.56 14.35 5.41
C GLU A 174 -8.86 14.55 6.77
N ALA A 175 -9.42 15.39 7.64
CA ALA A 175 -8.83 15.71 8.93
C ALA A 175 -8.83 14.50 9.89
N SER A 176 -9.97 13.81 10.01
CA SER A 176 -10.09 12.59 10.80
C SER A 176 -9.28 11.43 10.20
N LEU A 177 -9.15 11.34 8.87
CA LEU A 177 -8.28 10.35 8.24
C LEU A 177 -6.82 10.55 8.63
N VAL A 178 -6.32 11.78 8.51
CA VAL A 178 -4.92 12.12 8.85
C VAL A 178 -4.64 11.89 10.33
N GLU A 179 -5.56 12.27 11.22
CA GLU A 179 -5.41 12.02 12.65
C GLU A 179 -5.44 10.52 12.99
N THR A 180 -6.36 9.76 12.41
CA THR A 180 -6.43 8.30 12.59
C THR A 180 -5.17 7.60 12.07
N ARG A 181 -4.67 7.99 10.88
CA ARG A 181 -3.39 7.50 10.32
C ARG A 181 -2.24 7.74 11.30
N LYS A 182 -2.16 8.92 11.90
CA LYS A 182 -1.11 9.28 12.86
C LYS A 182 -1.16 8.40 14.11
N GLN A 183 -2.35 8.18 14.67
CA GLN A 183 -2.54 7.32 15.84
C GLN A 183 -2.17 5.86 15.56
N LEU A 184 -2.62 5.31 14.43
CA LEU A 184 -2.27 3.95 14.00
C LEU A 184 -0.77 3.80 13.72
N ASN A 185 -0.14 4.80 13.10
CA ASN A 185 1.32 4.82 12.93
C ASN A 185 2.05 4.79 14.28
N ALA A 186 1.58 5.54 15.28
CA ALA A 186 2.19 5.56 16.61
C ALA A 186 2.02 4.23 17.36
N LEU A 187 0.95 3.48 17.10
CA LEU A 187 0.77 2.12 17.62
C LEU A 187 1.68 1.12 16.89
N ALA A 188 1.69 1.15 15.56
CA ALA A 188 2.49 0.25 14.73
C ALA A 188 4.01 0.43 14.98
N ALA A 189 4.47 1.63 15.30
CA ALA A 189 5.86 1.90 15.65
C ALA A 189 6.35 1.16 16.93
N LYS A 190 5.43 0.65 17.76
CA LYS A 190 5.77 -0.07 19.00
C LYS A 190 5.99 -1.56 18.81
N VAL A 191 5.68 -2.09 17.63
CA VAL A 191 5.91 -3.51 17.30
C VAL A 191 7.12 -3.64 16.37
N PRO A 192 8.04 -4.60 16.61
CA PRO A 192 9.26 -4.73 15.79
C PRO A 192 8.98 -5.11 14.32
N SER A 193 7.93 -5.91 14.10
CA SER A 193 7.54 -6.44 12.79
C SER A 193 6.10 -6.92 12.82
N PHE A 194 5.46 -6.98 11.65
CA PHE A 194 4.12 -7.51 11.45
C PHE A 194 4.10 -8.42 10.20
N PRO A 195 4.62 -9.66 10.30
CA PRO A 195 4.79 -10.58 9.16
C PRO A 195 3.47 -10.98 8.47
N ASP A 196 2.34 -10.90 9.18
CA ASP A 196 1.03 -11.32 8.72
C ASP A 196 0.11 -10.13 8.39
N ALA A 197 0.68 -8.94 8.18
CA ALA A 197 -0.10 -7.74 7.82
C ALA A 197 -0.61 -7.73 6.37
N PHE A 198 0.08 -8.43 5.49
CA PHE A 198 -0.12 -8.35 4.04
C PHE A 198 -0.30 -9.74 3.47
N GLY A 199 -1.30 -9.92 2.62
CA GLY A 199 -1.68 -11.24 2.12
C GLY A 199 -3.09 -11.24 1.55
N ARG A 200 -3.57 -12.42 1.17
CA ARG A 200 -4.93 -12.58 0.67
C ARG A 200 -5.93 -12.43 1.81
N LYS A 201 -7.18 -12.12 1.45
CA LYS A 201 -8.28 -12.10 2.41
C LYS A 201 -8.40 -13.47 3.09
N GLY A 202 -8.41 -13.47 4.43
CA GLY A 202 -8.43 -14.69 5.24
C GLY A 202 -7.06 -15.31 5.53
N GLU A 203 -5.97 -14.76 4.98
CA GLU A 203 -4.59 -15.22 5.21
C GLU A 203 -3.75 -14.20 6.01
N VAL A 204 -4.38 -13.19 6.61
CA VAL A 204 -3.71 -12.12 7.38
C VAL A 204 -4.26 -12.05 8.80
N ASP A 205 -3.45 -11.56 9.74
CA ASP A 205 -3.93 -11.17 11.06
C ASP A 205 -4.62 -9.80 10.97
N PRO A 206 -5.88 -9.65 11.43
CA PRO A 206 -6.63 -8.39 11.27
C PRO A 206 -5.98 -7.18 11.95
N ILE A 207 -5.28 -7.37 13.08
CA ILE A 207 -4.64 -6.28 13.81
C ILE A 207 -3.36 -5.86 13.07
N GLN A 208 -2.56 -6.83 12.62
CA GLN A 208 -1.40 -6.56 11.79
C GLN A 208 -1.79 -5.91 10.46
N HIS A 209 -2.90 -6.33 9.84
CA HIS A 209 -3.42 -5.75 8.59
C HIS A 209 -3.76 -4.27 8.76
N LEU A 210 -4.47 -3.90 9.84
CA LEU A 210 -4.76 -2.51 10.17
C LEU A 210 -3.49 -1.68 10.44
N MET A 211 -2.52 -2.24 11.19
CA MET A 211 -1.25 -1.54 11.43
C MET A 211 -0.44 -1.37 10.13
N GLY A 212 -0.42 -2.40 9.29
CA GLY A 212 0.29 -2.42 8.01
C GLY A 212 -0.30 -1.42 7.01
N SER A 213 -1.64 -1.29 6.95
CA SER A 213 -2.30 -0.33 6.06
C SER A 213 -1.94 1.13 6.40
N ALA A 214 -1.69 1.44 7.68
CA ALA A 214 -1.26 2.77 8.11
C ALA A 214 0.26 2.98 8.01
N PHE A 215 1.05 1.98 8.39
CA PHE A 215 2.50 2.13 8.59
C PHE A 215 3.34 1.84 7.33
N GLY A 216 2.83 1.01 6.43
CA GLY A 216 3.55 0.56 5.24
C GLY A 216 2.61 0.21 4.12
N TRP A 217 1.70 1.13 3.77
CA TRP A 217 0.67 0.90 2.75
C TRP A 217 1.29 0.34 1.45
N GLY A 218 0.68 -0.72 0.92
CA GLY A 218 1.16 -1.39 -0.28
C GLY A 218 2.37 -2.31 -0.06
N GLY A 219 2.66 -2.67 1.20
CA GLY A 219 3.64 -3.69 1.55
C GLY A 219 3.37 -5.05 0.90
N ASN A 220 4.40 -5.89 0.84
CA ASN A 220 4.27 -7.24 0.31
C ASN A 220 3.89 -8.23 1.42
N PRO A 221 3.20 -9.33 1.09
CA PRO A 221 3.17 -10.50 1.97
C PRO A 221 4.59 -10.99 2.27
N LEU A 222 4.76 -11.71 3.38
CA LEU A 222 6.08 -12.14 3.89
C LEU A 222 6.95 -12.85 2.84
N ARG A 223 6.34 -13.70 2.02
CA ARG A 223 6.99 -14.42 0.91
C ARG A 223 7.51 -13.53 -0.23
N GLY A 224 7.16 -12.25 -0.24
CA GLY A 224 7.60 -11.26 -1.24
C GLY A 224 8.67 -10.32 -0.71
N ALA A 225 8.53 -9.87 0.54
CA ALA A 225 9.53 -9.08 1.23
C ALA A 225 9.34 -9.17 2.74
N MET A 226 10.45 -9.07 3.47
CA MET A 226 10.45 -8.95 4.93
C MET A 226 10.99 -7.57 5.32
N TYR A 227 10.38 -6.96 6.32
CA TYR A 227 10.74 -5.62 6.78
C TYR A 227 11.04 -5.67 8.28
N PHE A 228 12.14 -5.06 8.68
CA PHE A 228 12.53 -4.91 10.07
C PHE A 228 12.65 -3.43 10.38
N ASN A 229 11.86 -2.95 11.33
CA ASN A 229 11.91 -1.57 11.76
C ASN A 229 12.81 -1.45 12.99
N VAL A 230 13.84 -0.62 12.90
CA VAL A 230 14.76 -0.36 14.00
C VAL A 230 14.83 1.13 14.22
N THR A 231 14.44 1.57 15.43
CA THR A 231 14.69 2.94 15.90
C THR A 231 15.90 2.90 16.84
N PRO A 232 17.04 3.49 16.47
CA PRO A 232 18.21 3.54 17.35
C PRO A 232 17.89 4.30 18.65
N LYS A 233 18.49 3.89 19.77
CA LYS A 233 18.23 4.50 21.09
C LYS A 233 18.59 6.00 21.14
N MET A 234 19.66 6.40 20.47
CA MET A 234 20.12 7.79 20.32
C MET A 234 19.96 8.19 18.85
N ASN A 235 18.70 8.32 18.42
CA ASN A 235 18.35 8.72 17.05
C ASN A 235 18.45 10.25 16.87
N ASP A 236 19.63 10.83 17.15
CA ASP A 236 19.87 12.28 17.18
C ASP A 236 20.57 12.85 15.93
N GLY A 237 20.83 11.99 14.93
CA GLY A 237 21.56 12.33 13.71
C GLY A 237 23.06 12.62 13.91
N LYS A 238 23.59 12.44 15.12
CA LYS A 238 24.99 12.72 15.49
C LYS A 238 25.72 11.48 15.99
N THR A 239 25.00 10.59 16.66
CA THR A 239 25.54 9.36 17.21
C THR A 239 25.77 8.35 16.11
N ALA A 240 27.02 7.91 15.95
CA ALA A 240 27.37 6.89 14.97
C ALA A 240 26.89 5.50 15.45
N TYR A 241 26.32 4.74 14.52
CA TYR A 241 25.92 3.35 14.72
C TYR A 241 26.67 2.45 13.74
N THR A 242 26.98 1.22 14.17
CA THR A 242 27.54 0.17 13.30
C THR A 242 26.50 -0.93 13.13
N LEU A 243 26.24 -1.31 11.89
CA LEU A 243 25.38 -2.42 11.53
C LEU A 243 26.26 -3.56 11.00
N THR A 244 26.20 -4.72 11.65
CA THR A 244 26.92 -5.92 11.21
C THR A 244 25.93 -6.86 10.56
N MET A 245 26.18 -7.21 9.30
CA MET A 245 25.32 -8.09 8.50
C MET A 245 26.10 -9.35 8.10
N PRO A 246 25.42 -10.50 7.97
CA PRO A 246 26.04 -11.68 7.37
C PRO A 246 26.44 -11.35 5.92
N ALA A 247 27.53 -11.96 5.45
CA ALA A 247 27.97 -11.81 4.05
C ALA A 247 26.90 -12.33 3.09
N ASP A 248 26.26 -13.44 3.45
CA ASP A 248 25.18 -14.07 2.70
C ASP A 248 23.86 -13.87 3.46
N VAL A 249 23.09 -12.88 3.03
CA VAL A 249 21.70 -12.73 3.49
C VAL A 249 20.84 -13.72 2.67
N PRO A 250 20.05 -14.59 3.31
CA PRO A 250 19.32 -15.66 2.62
C PRO A 250 18.07 -15.13 1.89
N VAL A 251 18.29 -14.38 0.80
CA VAL A 251 17.24 -13.83 -0.06
C VAL A 251 17.48 -14.25 -1.51
N GLU A 252 16.40 -14.49 -2.25
CA GLU A 252 16.49 -14.94 -3.65
C GLU A 252 16.76 -13.78 -4.63
N ALA A 253 16.38 -12.55 -4.28
CA ALA A 253 16.47 -11.40 -5.17
C ALA A 253 17.50 -10.36 -4.70
N PHE A 254 17.19 -9.62 -3.63
CA PHE A 254 18.08 -8.61 -3.08
C PHE A 254 17.69 -8.26 -1.64
N TRP A 255 18.59 -7.54 -0.95
CA TRP A 255 18.33 -6.90 0.33
C TRP A 255 18.92 -5.49 0.31
N SER A 256 18.42 -4.61 1.17
CA SER A 256 18.93 -3.25 1.30
C SER A 256 18.68 -2.71 2.71
N VAL A 257 19.34 -1.60 3.04
CA VAL A 257 19.12 -0.85 4.27
C VAL A 257 18.83 0.59 3.86
N THR A 258 17.68 1.10 4.29
CA THR A 258 17.26 2.48 4.03
C THR A 258 17.07 3.21 5.35
N VAL A 259 17.60 4.43 5.44
CA VAL A 259 17.41 5.32 6.58
C VAL A 259 16.33 6.35 6.21
N TYR A 260 15.35 6.52 7.09
CA TYR A 260 14.29 7.52 6.97
C TYR A 260 14.46 8.58 8.06
N ASN A 261 14.04 9.81 7.76
CA ASN A 261 14.00 10.93 8.71
C ASN A 261 12.70 10.94 9.52
#